data_AF-A0A9E0QZ36-F1
#
_entry.id   AF-A0A9E0QZ36-F1
#
_cell.length_a   1.000
_cell.length_b   1.000
_cell.length_c   1.000
_cell.angle_alpha   90.00
_cell.angle_beta   90.00
_cell.angle_gamma   90.00
#
_symmetry.space_group_name_H-M   'P 1'
#
loop_
_entity.id
_entity.type
_entity.pdbx_description
1 polymer ?
#
loop_
_entity_poly.entity_id
_entity_poly.type
_entity_poly.pdbx_seq_one_letter_code
_entity_poly.pdbx_strand_id
1 'polypeptide(L)'
;MKLPIYFDYSATTPVDPRVAEKMIECLTMDGNFGNPASRSHLYGWKAEEAVETARRQVADLLNADPREIVWTSGATESDNLAIKGVAHFYQKKGKHIITSKIEHKAVLDTCRQLEREGFEVTYLDPDKDGIIQPQAIA
;
A
#
# COMPACT_ATOMS: atom_id res chain seq x y z
N MET A 1 -30.45 -19.20 2.96
CA MET A 1 -29.29 -18.58 3.66
C MET A 1 -29.75 -18.12 5.03
N LYS A 2 -29.13 -18.58 6.11
CA LYS A 2 -29.24 -17.91 7.43
C LYS A 2 -27.92 -18.03 8.19
N LEU A 3 -27.03 -17.12 7.86
CA LEU A 3 -25.92 -16.60 8.65
C LEU A 3 -26.03 -15.07 8.52
N PRO A 4 -25.48 -14.25 9.45
CA PRO A 4 -25.63 -12.80 9.36
C PRO A 4 -25.18 -12.32 7.99
N ILE A 5 -25.99 -11.47 7.35
CA ILE A 5 -25.63 -10.89 6.06
C ILE A 5 -24.44 -9.95 6.31
N TYR A 6 -23.36 -10.17 5.57
CA TYR A 6 -22.14 -9.38 5.72
C TYR A 6 -22.26 -8.08 4.91
N PHE A 7 -22.29 -6.94 5.59
CA PHE A 7 -22.35 -5.60 4.98
C PHE A 7 -21.16 -4.71 5.39
N ASP A 8 -20.02 -5.32 5.73
CA ASP A 8 -18.82 -4.62 6.24
C ASP A 8 -17.60 -4.79 5.31
N TYR A 9 -17.82 -4.75 4.00
CA TYR A 9 -16.77 -4.96 2.99
C TYR A 9 -15.69 -3.86 2.98
N SER A 10 -15.97 -2.69 3.56
CA SER A 10 -14.96 -1.63 3.72
C SER A 10 -13.93 -1.95 4.81
N ALA A 11 -14.26 -2.83 5.77
CA ALA A 11 -13.30 -3.27 6.79
C ALA A 11 -12.36 -4.34 6.23
N THR A 12 -12.90 -5.34 5.53
CA THR A 12 -12.13 -6.35 4.78
C THR A 12 -13.05 -7.14 3.86
N THR A 13 -12.48 -7.93 2.95
CA THR A 13 -13.22 -8.75 1.99
C THR A 13 -12.84 -10.23 2.11
N PRO A 14 -13.78 -11.18 1.93
CA PRO A 14 -13.42 -12.59 1.77
C PRO A 14 -12.50 -12.75 0.54
N VAL A 15 -11.47 -13.57 0.68
CA VAL A 15 -10.55 -13.89 -0.42
C VAL A 15 -11.34 -14.62 -1.52
N ASP A 16 -11.18 -14.17 -2.77
CA ASP A 16 -11.78 -14.85 -3.93
C ASP A 16 -11.22 -16.29 -4.03
N PRO A 17 -12.05 -17.33 -4.26
CA PRO A 17 -11.57 -18.71 -4.36
C PRO A 17 -10.42 -18.90 -5.35
N ARG A 18 -10.41 -18.16 -6.47
CA ARG A 18 -9.35 -18.21 -7.49
C ARG A 18 -8.01 -17.70 -6.94
N VAL A 19 -8.06 -16.71 -6.04
CA VAL A 19 -6.88 -16.18 -5.36
C VAL A 19 -6.37 -17.20 -4.34
N ALA A 20 -7.26 -17.80 -3.55
CA ALA A 20 -6.88 -18.82 -2.57
C ALA A 20 -6.22 -20.04 -3.21
N GLU A 21 -6.78 -20.55 -4.31
CA GLU A 21 -6.20 -21.66 -5.09
C GLU A 21 -4.77 -21.34 -5.55
N LYS A 22 -4.54 -20.14 -6.09
CA LYS A 22 -3.22 -19.70 -6.54
C LYS A 22 -2.22 -19.52 -5.41
N MET A 23 -2.67 -19.04 -4.25
CA MET A 23 -1.78 -18.86 -3.09
C MET A 23 -1.28 -20.20 -2.55
N ILE A 24 -2.13 -21.23 -2.49
CA ILE A 24 -1.78 -22.56 -1.96
C ILE A 24 -0.67 -23.21 -2.78
N GLU A 25 -0.61 -22.97 -4.09
CA GLU A 25 0.46 -23.45 -4.98
C GLU A 25 1.87 -22.99 -4.56
N CYS A 26 1.99 -21.97 -3.70
CA CYS A 26 3.26 -21.40 -3.24
C CYS A 26 3.67 -21.79 -1.81
N LEU A 27 2.90 -22.64 -1.10
CA LEU A 27 3.08 -22.84 0.35
C LEU A 27 3.76 -24.16 0.74
N THR A 28 3.47 -25.26 0.04
CA THR A 28 3.90 -26.61 0.45
C THR A 28 5.10 -27.11 -0.33
N MET A 29 5.70 -28.21 0.13
CA MET A 29 6.90 -28.82 -0.51
C MET A 29 6.68 -29.21 -1.98
N ASP A 30 5.46 -29.59 -2.34
CA ASP A 30 5.10 -29.95 -3.72
C ASP A 30 4.90 -28.71 -4.63
N GLY A 31 4.86 -27.51 -4.04
CA GLY A 31 4.61 -26.24 -4.71
C GLY A 31 5.84 -25.35 -4.87
N ASN A 32 5.60 -24.09 -5.23
CA ASN A 32 6.61 -23.05 -5.40
C ASN A 32 6.95 -22.34 -4.08
N PHE A 33 7.52 -23.08 -3.12
CA PHE A 33 7.81 -22.59 -1.76
C PHE A 33 9.16 -21.85 -1.62
N GLY A 34 9.93 -21.73 -2.70
CA GLY A 34 11.29 -21.21 -2.66
C GLY A 34 11.38 -19.75 -2.23
N ASN A 35 12.53 -19.35 -1.70
CA ASN A 35 12.83 -17.94 -1.44
C ASN A 35 13.23 -17.25 -2.77
N PRO A 36 12.53 -16.20 -3.23
CA PRO A 36 12.86 -15.50 -4.49
C PRO A 36 14.23 -14.81 -4.45
N ALA A 37 14.83 -14.60 -3.29
CA ALA A 37 16.20 -14.08 -3.17
C ALA A 37 17.30 -15.13 -3.45
N SER A 38 16.95 -16.42 -3.53
CA SER A 38 17.90 -17.50 -3.80
C SER A 38 18.27 -17.59 -5.28
N ARG A 39 19.41 -17.02 -5.67
CA ARG A 39 19.80 -16.88 -7.08
C ARG A 39 20.54 -18.08 -7.70
N SER A 40 20.85 -19.11 -6.92
CA SER A 40 21.74 -20.20 -7.35
C SER A 40 21.04 -21.50 -7.71
N HIS A 41 19.72 -21.60 -7.55
CA HIS A 41 19.00 -22.85 -7.76
C HIS A 41 17.55 -22.64 -8.24
N LEU A 42 17.01 -23.69 -8.86
CA LEU A 42 15.70 -23.68 -9.51
C LEU A 42 14.55 -23.19 -8.60
N TYR A 43 14.54 -23.57 -7.32
CA TYR A 43 13.47 -23.16 -6.41
C TYR A 43 13.38 -21.64 -6.23
N GLY A 44 14.51 -20.92 -6.25
CA GLY A 44 14.49 -19.48 -6.10
C GLY A 44 14.11 -18.77 -7.40
N TRP A 45 14.58 -19.26 -8.55
CA TRP A 45 14.20 -18.72 -9.86
C TRP A 45 12.69 -18.85 -10.13
N LYS A 46 12.08 -19.98 -9.79
CA LYS A 46 10.63 -20.15 -9.90
C LYS A 46 9.86 -19.22 -8.96
N ALA A 47 10.36 -18.99 -7.75
CA ALA A 47 9.74 -18.05 -6.82
C ALA A 47 9.86 -16.59 -7.32
N GLU A 48 11.02 -16.21 -7.85
CA GLU A 48 11.25 -14.89 -8.46
C GLU A 48 10.31 -14.65 -9.65
N GLU A 49 10.16 -15.63 -10.54
CA GLU A 49 9.23 -15.55 -11.68
C GLU A 49 7.78 -15.33 -11.23
N ALA A 50 7.33 -16.02 -10.18
CA ALA A 50 6.00 -15.84 -9.62
C ALA A 50 5.79 -14.44 -9.03
N VAL A 51 6.79 -13.91 -8.30
CA VAL A 51 6.76 -12.54 -7.75
C VAL A 51 6.72 -11.50 -8.87
N GLU A 52 7.52 -11.65 -9.91
CA GLU A 52 7.54 -10.70 -11.04
C GLU A 52 6.28 -10.79 -11.90
N THR A 53 5.67 -11.97 -12.02
CA THR A 53 4.36 -12.13 -12.65
C THR A 53 3.28 -11.39 -11.84
N ALA A 54 3.25 -11.56 -10.52
CA ALA A 54 2.31 -10.85 -9.65
C ALA A 54 2.53 -9.32 -9.71
N ARG A 55 3.80 -8.88 -9.78
CA ARG A 55 4.15 -7.46 -9.89
C ARG A 55 3.60 -6.84 -11.16
N ARG A 56 3.75 -7.55 -12.30
CA ARG A 56 3.17 -7.12 -13.58
C ARG A 56 1.65 -7.03 -13.52
N GLN A 57 0.96 -8.01 -12.93
CA GLN A 57 -0.49 -7.98 -12.81
C GLN A 57 -1.01 -6.75 -12.03
N VAL A 58 -0.32 -6.36 -10.94
CA VAL A 58 -0.65 -5.13 -10.21
C VAL A 58 -0.32 -3.88 -11.02
N ALA A 59 0.83 -3.86 -11.69
CA ALA A 59 1.24 -2.73 -12.53
C ALA A 59 0.26 -2.51 -13.71
N ASP A 60 -0.17 -3.58 -14.37
CA ASP A 60 -1.11 -3.54 -15.49
C ASP A 60 -2.47 -2.98 -15.05
N LEU A 61 -2.96 -3.36 -13.85
CA LEU A 61 -4.19 -2.82 -13.27
C LEU A 61 -4.10 -1.30 -13.06
N LEU A 62 -2.93 -0.80 -12.68
CA LEU A 62 -2.67 0.61 -12.39
C LEU A 62 -2.13 1.40 -13.59
N ASN A 63 -1.90 0.74 -14.73
CA ASN A 63 -1.22 1.29 -15.90
C ASN A 63 0.16 1.93 -15.54
N ALA A 64 0.94 1.20 -14.73
CA ALA A 64 2.27 1.59 -14.27
C ALA A 64 3.36 0.69 -14.86
N ASP A 65 4.63 1.11 -14.77
CA ASP A 65 5.76 0.21 -15.03
C ASP A 65 5.93 -0.73 -13.82
N PRO A 66 6.17 -2.04 -14.01
CA PRO A 66 6.39 -2.96 -12.88
C PRO A 66 7.46 -2.50 -11.90
N ARG A 67 8.48 -1.77 -12.35
CA ARG A 67 9.56 -1.24 -11.51
C ARG A 67 9.10 -0.15 -10.54
N GLU A 68 7.91 0.43 -10.74
CA GLU A 68 7.28 1.40 -9.84
C GLU A 68 6.54 0.73 -8.69
N ILE A 69 6.29 -0.59 -8.76
CA ILE A 69 5.58 -1.34 -7.72
C ILE A 69 6.56 -1.81 -6.64
N VAL A 70 6.39 -1.26 -5.43
CA VAL A 70 7.10 -1.70 -4.22
C VAL A 70 6.16 -2.53 -3.35
N TRP A 71 6.53 -3.78 -3.06
CA TRP A 71 5.76 -4.62 -2.15
C TRP A 71 5.98 -4.21 -0.70
N THR A 72 4.89 -4.05 0.04
CA THR A 72 4.85 -3.79 1.49
C THR A 72 3.92 -4.80 2.16
N SER A 73 3.84 -4.78 3.49
CA SER A 73 2.90 -5.60 4.26
C SER A 73 1.43 -5.16 4.16
N GLY A 74 1.15 -3.98 3.57
CA GLY A 74 -0.21 -3.48 3.37
C GLY A 74 -0.28 -1.95 3.23
N ALA A 75 -1.50 -1.42 3.11
CA ALA A 75 -1.73 0.01 2.89
C ALA A 75 -1.14 0.89 4.01
N THR A 76 -1.25 0.49 5.28
CA THR A 76 -0.69 1.23 6.42
C THR A 76 0.82 1.44 6.32
N GLU A 77 1.57 0.41 5.92
CA GLU A 77 3.02 0.53 5.69
C GLU A 77 3.30 1.39 4.47
N SER A 78 2.50 1.24 3.40
CA SER A 78 2.65 2.02 2.17
C SER A 78 2.48 3.52 2.40
N ASP A 79 1.45 3.92 3.16
CA ASP A 79 1.22 5.32 3.54
C ASP A 79 2.41 5.87 4.36
N ASN A 80 2.90 5.08 5.31
CA ASN A 80 4.07 5.44 6.12
C ASN A 80 5.32 5.62 5.24
N LEU A 81 5.58 4.66 4.36
CA LEU A 81 6.75 4.64 3.49
C LEU A 81 6.72 5.83 2.53
N ALA A 82 5.58 6.09 1.88
CA ALA A 82 5.43 7.20 0.94
C ALA A 82 5.64 8.54 1.64
N ILE A 83 4.91 8.80 2.73
CA ILE A 83 4.91 10.11 3.37
C ILE A 83 6.24 10.36 4.09
N LYS A 84 6.68 9.45 4.95
CA LYS A 84 7.96 9.62 5.68
C LYS A 84 9.14 9.56 4.73
N GLY A 85 9.12 8.65 3.76
CA GLY A 85 10.19 8.52 2.76
C GLY A 85 10.41 9.81 2.00
N VAL A 86 9.35 10.40 1.43
CA VAL A 86 9.44 11.69 0.70
C VAL A 86 9.81 12.84 1.65
N ALA A 87 9.16 12.94 2.81
CA ALA A 87 9.41 13.99 3.78
C ALA A 87 10.89 14.01 4.23
N HIS A 88 11.43 12.86 4.63
CA HIS A 88 12.82 12.74 5.08
C HIS A 88 13.83 12.94 3.95
N PHE A 89 13.55 12.43 2.76
CA PHE A 89 14.44 12.57 1.61
C PHE A 89 14.55 14.03 1.13
N TYR A 90 13.43 14.75 1.09
CA TYR A 90 13.36 16.13 0.58
C TYR A 90 13.35 17.21 1.66
N GLN A 91 13.55 16.88 2.94
CA GLN A 91 13.50 17.85 4.05
C GLN A 91 14.38 19.10 3.87
N LYS A 92 15.45 19.01 3.06
CA LYS A 92 16.34 20.16 2.76
C LYS A 92 15.71 21.17 1.79
N LYS A 93 14.70 20.77 1.01
CA LYS A 93 13.96 21.64 0.09
C LYS A 93 12.77 22.33 0.76
N GLY A 94 12.34 21.81 1.91
CA GLY A 94 11.20 22.32 2.66
C GLY A 94 10.69 21.25 3.63
N LYS A 95 9.96 21.68 4.65
CA LYS A 95 9.38 20.81 5.68
C LYS A 95 7.87 21.01 5.83
N HIS A 96 7.23 21.62 4.84
CA HIS A 96 5.79 21.83 4.84
C HIS A 96 5.09 20.70 4.08
N ILE A 97 4.09 20.11 4.71
CA ILE A 97 3.26 19.02 4.17
C ILE A 97 1.80 19.49 4.25
N ILE A 98 1.03 19.19 3.20
CA ILE A 98 -0.41 19.44 3.18
C ILE A 98 -1.12 18.09 3.10
N THR A 99 -2.12 17.88 3.94
CA THR A 99 -2.98 16.69 3.95
C THR A 99 -4.42 17.06 4.29
N SER A 100 -5.36 16.11 4.25
CA SER A 100 -6.77 16.33 4.57
C SER A 100 -7.14 15.80 5.96
N LYS A 101 -8.10 16.43 6.63
CA LYS A 101 -8.62 15.96 7.94
C LYS A 101 -9.38 14.63 7.85
N ILE A 102 -9.84 14.24 6.66
CA ILE A 102 -10.62 13.01 6.43
C ILE A 102 -9.77 11.84 5.92
N GLU A 103 -8.44 11.97 5.92
CA GLU A 103 -7.56 10.87 5.56
C GLU A 103 -7.65 9.69 6.54
N HIS A 104 -7.22 8.51 6.07
CA HIS A 104 -7.09 7.34 6.93
C HIS A 104 -6.06 7.58 8.05
N LYS A 105 -6.20 6.87 9.18
CA LYS A 105 -5.29 7.04 10.33
C LYS A 105 -3.82 6.80 10.02
N ALA A 106 -3.54 5.91 9.06
CA ALA A 106 -2.17 5.66 8.61
C ALA A 106 -1.49 6.91 8.04
N VAL A 107 -2.24 7.82 7.42
CA VAL A 107 -1.75 9.14 6.98
C VAL A 107 -1.71 10.12 8.14
N LEU A 108 -2.82 10.28 8.86
CA LEU A 108 -2.94 11.29 9.93
C LEU A 108 -1.92 11.08 11.05
N ASP A 109 -1.75 9.85 11.53
CA ASP A 109 -0.80 9.54 12.60
C ASP A 109 0.65 9.57 12.11
N THR A 110 0.89 9.31 10.82
CA THR A 110 2.18 9.54 10.18
C THR A 110 2.54 11.02 10.14
N CYS A 111 1.60 11.88 9.72
CA CYS A 111 1.79 13.32 9.72
C CYS A 111 2.03 13.86 11.14
N ARG A 112 1.26 13.41 12.13
CA ARG A 112 1.48 13.77 13.56
C ARG A 112 2.85 13.37 14.08
N GLN A 113 3.35 12.22 13.64
CA GLN A 113 4.70 11.80 13.98
C GLN A 113 5.73 12.72 13.32
N LEU A 114 5.55 13.12 12.06
CA LEU A 114 6.42 14.07 11.38
C LEU A 114 6.37 15.49 12.00
N GLU A 115 5.21 15.93 12.52
CA GLU A 115 5.12 17.18 13.28
C GLU A 115 6.07 17.17 14.50
N ARG A 116 6.16 16.05 15.22
CA ARG A 116 7.10 15.87 16.33
C ARG A 116 8.57 15.87 15.89
N GLU A 117 8.82 15.57 14.62
CA GLU A 117 10.15 15.61 13.99
C GLU A 117 10.47 17.00 13.40
N GLY A 118 9.59 17.98 13.59
CA GLY A 118 9.78 19.37 13.17
C GLY A 118 9.35 19.66 11.73
N PHE A 119 8.45 18.84 11.17
CA PHE A 119 7.69 19.20 9.97
C PHE A 119 6.49 20.08 10.32
N GLU A 120 6.10 20.95 9.39
CA GLU A 120 4.86 21.71 9.47
C GLU A 120 3.80 20.98 8.65
N VAL A 121 2.63 20.72 9.23
CA VAL A 121 1.53 20.04 8.53
C VAL A 121 0.28 20.90 8.52
N THR A 122 -0.24 21.18 7.33
CA THR A 122 -1.56 21.77 7.14
C THR A 122 -2.59 20.67 6.92
N TYR A 123 -3.64 20.65 7.74
CA TYR A 123 -4.76 19.72 7.63
C TYR A 123 -5.99 20.44 7.07
N LEU A 124 -6.32 20.18 5.81
CA LEU A 124 -7.42 20.81 5.10
C LEU A 124 -8.79 20.33 5.61
N ASP A 125 -9.71 21.28 5.78
CA ASP A 125 -11.11 21.02 6.08
C ASP A 125 -11.88 20.65 4.80
N PRO A 126 -12.63 19.53 4.78
CA PRO A 126 -13.55 19.24 3.69
C PRO A 126 -14.78 20.16 3.78
N ASP A 127 -15.47 20.31 2.65
CA ASP A 127 -16.81 20.87 2.66
C ASP A 127 -17.85 19.89 3.25
N LYS A 128 -19.12 20.31 3.27
CA LYS A 128 -20.24 19.52 3.80
C LYS A 128 -20.45 18.18 3.10
N ASP A 129 -19.96 18.02 1.87
CA ASP A 129 -20.11 16.83 1.05
C ASP A 129 -18.86 15.94 1.14
N GLY A 130 -17.88 16.32 1.97
CA GLY A 130 -16.63 15.58 2.16
C GLY A 130 -15.56 15.88 1.11
N ILE A 131 -15.71 16.95 0.33
CA ILE A 131 -14.82 17.27 -0.79
C ILE A 131 -13.83 18.37 -0.38
N ILE A 132 -12.55 18.18 -0.73
CA ILE A 132 -11.51 19.21 -0.61
C ILE A 132 -11.53 20.07 -1.87
N GLN A 133 -11.86 21.35 -1.72
CA GLN A 133 -11.90 22.29 -2.84
C GLN A 133 -10.47 22.69 -3.25
N PRO A 134 -10.13 22.74 -4.56
CA PRO A 134 -8.79 23.11 -5.02
C PRO A 134 -8.28 24.45 -4.47
N GLN A 135 -9.18 25.40 -4.21
CA GLN A 135 -8.88 26.71 -3.64
C GLN A 135 -8.32 26.63 -2.20
N ALA A 136 -8.55 25.53 -1.48
CA ALA A 136 -8.01 25.32 -0.14
C ALA A 136 -6.51 24.99 -0.14
N ILE A 137 -5.91 24.68 -1.29
CA ILE A 137 -4.50 24.30 -1.44
C ILE A 137 -3.61 25.53 -1.77
N ALA A 138 -4.20 26.70 -2.04
CA ALA A 138 -3.53 27.90 -2.55
C ALA A 138 -2.79 28.72 -1.48
#